data_AF-G7KY21-F1
#
_entry.id   AF-G7KY21-F1
#
_cell.length_a   1.000
_cell.length_b   1.000
_cell.length_c   1.000
_cell.angle_alpha   90.00
_cell.angle_beta   90.00
_cell.angle_gamma   90.00
#
_symmetry.space_group_name_H-M   'P 1'
#
loop_
_entity.id
_entity.type
_entity.pdbx_description
1 polymer ?
#
loop_
_entity_poly.entity_id
_entity_poly.type
_entity_poly.pdbx_seq_one_letter_code
_entity_poly.pdbx_strand_id
1 'polypeptide(L)'
;MNVLKGPTMRYNIYTVLFQDVKDLIKQSNVIVCHVLREGNHCADFMTKLGASSDTELLYHAYPPEDFLYLLRMDATGTYYSRE
;
A
#
# COMPACT_ATOMS: atom_id res chain seq x y z
N MET A 1 -0.95 14.84 -8.64
CA MET A 1 -0.85 14.19 -9.97
C MET A 1 -1.19 12.72 -9.81
N ASN A 2 -2.27 12.21 -10.41
CA ASN A 2 -2.69 10.81 -10.23
C ASN A 2 -2.11 9.94 -11.37
N VAL A 3 -0.96 9.34 -11.11
CA VAL A 3 -0.20 8.52 -12.07
C VAL A 3 -0.98 7.26 -12.50
N LEU A 4 -1.88 6.77 -11.64
CA LEU A 4 -2.69 5.58 -11.89
C LEU A 4 -3.88 5.89 -12.81
N LYS A 5 -4.44 7.10 -12.77
CA LYS A 5 -5.55 7.52 -13.64
C LYS A 5 -5.11 8.21 -14.94
N GLY A 6 -3.88 8.72 -14.99
CA GLY A 6 -3.33 9.42 -16.15
C GLY A 6 -2.79 8.48 -17.25
N PRO A 7 -2.46 9.03 -18.43
CA PRO A 7 -1.78 8.28 -19.47
C PRO A 7 -0.42 7.75 -18.96
N THR A 8 -0.03 6.57 -19.45
CA THR A 8 1.24 5.94 -19.09
C THR A 8 2.41 6.77 -19.65
N MET A 9 3.33 7.21 -18.77
CA MET A 9 4.53 7.95 -19.19
C MET A 9 5.46 7.04 -19.98
N ARG A 10 5.90 7.47 -21.17
CA ARG A 10 6.65 6.61 -22.11
C ARG A 10 8.16 6.48 -21.81
N TYR A 11 8.69 7.21 -20.83
CA TYR A 11 10.14 7.31 -20.58
C TYR A 11 10.53 7.05 -19.11
N ASN A 12 9.66 6.40 -18.34
CA ASN A 12 9.95 6.10 -16.94
C ASN A 12 10.46 4.65 -16.81
N ILE A 13 11.53 4.42 -16.02
CA ILE A 13 12.03 3.06 -15.75
C ILE A 13 10.96 2.15 -15.12
N TYR A 14 9.95 2.73 -14.47
CA TYR A 14 8.84 2.03 -13.83
C TYR A 14 7.60 1.92 -14.74
N THR A 15 7.71 2.24 -16.03
CA THR A 15 6.56 2.24 -16.97
C THR A 15 5.81 0.91 -16.99
N VAL A 16 6.55 -0.21 -16.99
CA VAL A 16 5.99 -1.56 -16.98
C VAL A 16 5.20 -1.81 -15.68
N LEU A 17 5.81 -1.54 -14.52
CA LEU A 17 5.15 -1.69 -13.21
C LEU A 17 3.89 -0.83 -13.09
N PHE A 18 3.91 0.40 -13.59
CA PHE A 18 2.70 1.24 -13.58
C PHE A 18 1.58 0.66 -14.43
N GLN A 19 1.91 0.02 -15.55
CA GLN A 19 0.93 -0.63 -16.41
C GLN A 19 0.36 -1.87 -15.72
N ASP A 20 1.20 -2.69 -15.11
CA ASP A 20 0.78 -3.88 -14.35
C ASP A 20 -0.17 -3.51 -13.21
N VAL A 21 0.16 -2.47 -12.43
CA VAL A 21 -0.71 -1.96 -11.35
C VAL A 21 -2.06 -1.49 -11.90
N LYS A 22 -2.07 -0.78 -13.03
CA LYS A 22 -3.33 -0.32 -13.66
C LYS A 22 -4.18 -1.51 -14.09
N ASP A 23 -3.58 -2.55 -14.66
CA ASP A 23 -4.31 -3.71 -15.15
C ASP A 23 -4.82 -4.57 -13.98
N LEU A 24 -4.07 -4.69 -12.89
CA LEU A 24 -4.54 -5.27 -11.62
C LEU A 24 -5.75 -4.53 -11.04
N ILE A 25 -5.72 -3.19 -11.03
CA ILE A 25 -6.86 -2.38 -10.57
C ILE A 25 -8.09 -2.59 -11.46
N LYS A 26 -7.92 -2.67 -12.79
CA LYS A 26 -9.05 -2.91 -13.71
C LYS A 26 -9.67 -4.31 -13.54
N GLN A 27 -8.84 -5.31 -13.22
CA GLN A 27 -9.28 -6.69 -13.01
C GLN A 27 -9.91 -6.91 -11.63
N SER A 28 -9.70 -6.00 -10.69
CA SER A 28 -10.21 -6.09 -9.32
C SER A 28 -11.38 -5.13 -9.09
N ASN A 29 -12.31 -5.51 -8.22
CA ASN A 29 -13.44 -4.65 -7.84
C ASN A 29 -13.04 -3.76 -6.65
N VAL A 30 -12.04 -2.89 -6.84
CA VAL A 30 -11.49 -2.03 -5.78
C VAL A 30 -11.51 -0.56 -6.16
N ILE A 31 -11.58 0.31 -5.15
CA ILE A 31 -11.49 1.76 -5.31
C ILE A 31 -10.17 2.24 -4.72
N VAL A 32 -9.35 2.90 -5.52
CA VAL A 32 -8.09 3.51 -5.06
C VAL A 32 -8.32 4.97 -4.71
N CYS A 33 -8.08 5.31 -3.43
CA CYS A 33 -8.18 6.67 -2.89
C CYS A 33 -6.84 7.11 -2.29
N HIS A 34 -6.58 8.42 -2.29
CA HIS A 34 -5.46 8.97 -1.55
C HIS A 34 -5.84 9.13 -0.08
N VAL A 35 -5.04 8.54 0.81
CA VAL A 35 -5.17 8.67 2.27
C VAL A 35 -4.07 9.56 2.83
N LEU A 36 -4.29 10.07 4.04
CA LEU A 36 -3.24 10.70 4.84
C LEU A 36 -2.19 9.66 5.24
N ARG A 37 -0.96 10.10 5.49
CA ARG A 37 0.13 9.19 5.90
C ARG A 37 -0.20 8.51 7.23
N GLU A 38 -0.78 9.27 8.14
CA GLU A 38 -1.26 8.84 9.45
C GLU A 38 -2.35 7.77 9.31
N GLY A 39 -3.17 7.86 8.26
CA GLY A 39 -4.18 6.86 7.93
C GLY A 39 -3.65 5.59 7.28
N ASN A 40 -2.33 5.42 7.15
CA ASN A 40 -1.71 4.31 6.43
C ASN A 40 -0.66 3.55 7.26
N HIS A 41 -0.80 3.57 8.60
CA HIS A 41 0.17 2.97 9.51
C HIS A 41 0.45 1.49 9.26
N CYS A 42 -0.57 0.70 8.90
CA CYS A 42 -0.39 -0.71 8.59
C CYS A 42 0.58 -0.92 7.41
N ALA A 43 0.40 -0.17 6.32
CA ALA A 43 1.28 -0.26 5.17
C ALA A 43 2.69 0.27 5.47
N ASP A 44 2.81 1.37 6.22
CA ASP A 44 4.10 1.91 6.66
C ASP A 44 4.88 0.89 7.52
N PHE A 45 4.21 0.18 8.43
CA PHE A 45 4.80 -0.89 9.22
C PHE A 45 5.31 -2.03 8.34
N MET A 46 4.46 -2.57 7.46
CA MET A 46 4.83 -3.68 6.56
C MET A 46 5.96 -3.30 5.61
N THR A 47 5.99 -2.05 5.14
CA THR A 47 7.09 -1.53 4.30
C THR A 47 8.41 -1.50 5.06
N LYS A 48 8.42 -1.04 6.32
CA LYS A 48 9.63 -1.03 7.16
C LYS A 48 10.09 -2.44 7.49
N LEU A 49 9.15 -3.34 7.80
CA LEU A 49 9.45 -4.74 8.07
C LEU A 49 10.11 -5.41 6.86
N GLY A 50 9.54 -5.21 5.67
CA GLY A 50 10.11 -5.71 4.42
C GLY A 50 11.49 -5.11 4.12
N ALA A 51 11.66 -3.79 4.31
CA ALA A 51 12.94 -3.12 4.09
C ALA A 51 14.07 -3.57 5.05
N SER A 52 13.71 -4.15 6.20
CA SER A 52 14.65 -4.73 7.15
C SER A 52 15.00 -6.20 6.87
N SER A 53 14.40 -6.80 5.84
CA SER A 53 14.60 -8.19 5.44
C SER A 53 15.41 -8.28 4.16
N ASP A 54 16.40 -9.17 4.13
CA ASP A 54 17.15 -9.52 2.92
C ASP A 54 16.42 -10.57 2.06
N THR A 55 15.28 -11.10 2.54
CA THR A 55 14.48 -12.09 1.82
C THR A 55 13.53 -11.40 0.85
N GLU A 56 13.52 -11.82 -0.42
CA GLU A 56 12.64 -11.27 -1.48
C GLU A 56 11.15 -11.43 -1.17
N LEU A 57 10.77 -12.52 -0.51
CA LEU A 57 9.40 -12.81 -0.11
C LEU A 57 9.37 -13.52 1.24
N LEU A 58 8.78 -12.87 2.23
CA LEU A 58 8.65 -13.41 3.58
C LEU A 58 7.17 -13.69 3.90
N TYR A 59 6.86 -14.95 4.18
CA TYR A 59 5.53 -15.37 4.59
C TYR A 59 5.41 -15.37 6.11
N HIS A 60 4.45 -14.61 6.63
CA HIS A 60 4.10 -14.62 8.04
C HIS A 60 2.87 -15.51 8.27
N ALA A 61 3.05 -16.65 8.94
CA ALA A 61 1.93 -17.54 9.28
C ALA A 61 0.96 -16.91 10.29
N TYR A 62 1.44 -15.94 11.08
CA TYR A 62 0.68 -15.16 12.05
C TYR A 62 1.09 -13.68 11.94
N PRO A 63 0.20 -12.73 12.25
CA PRO A 63 0.57 -11.32 12.30
C PRO A 63 1.73 -11.09 13.30
N PRO A 64 2.76 -10.30 12.96
CA PRO A 64 3.74 -9.85 13.93
C PRO A 64 3.07 -9.18 15.14
N GLU A 65 3.61 -9.37 16.34
CA GLU A 65 2.98 -8.87 17.58
C GLU A 65 2.75 -7.35 17.53
N ASP A 66 3.75 -6.59 17.07
CA ASP A 66 3.67 -5.14 16.89
C ASP A 66 2.67 -4.71 15.82
N PHE A 67 2.30 -5.61 14.90
CA PHE A 67 1.33 -5.34 13.84
C PHE A 67 -0.13 -5.50 14.31
N LEU A 68 -0.37 -6.33 15.33
CA LEU A 68 -1.72 -6.61 15.84
C LEU A 68 -2.45 -5.35 16.32
N TYR A 69 -1.72 -4.43 16.97
CA TYR A 69 -2.28 -3.16 17.42
C TYR A 69 -2.74 -2.30 16.24
N LEU A 70 -1.92 -2.20 15.19
CA LEU A 70 -2.22 -1.42 14.00
C LEU A 70 -3.43 -2.00 13.24
N LEU A 71 -3.51 -3.34 13.10
CA LEU A 71 -4.66 -4.01 12.52
C LEU A 71 -5.97 -3.70 13.24
N ARG A 72 -5.95 -3.65 14.59
CA ARG A 72 -7.12 -3.30 15.38
C ARG A 72 -7.56 -1.86 15.14
N MET A 73 -6.61 -0.91 15.11
CA MET A 73 -6.90 0.49 14.82
C MET A 73 -7.52 0.70 13.43
N ASP A 74 -7.00 -0.02 12.44
CA ASP A 74 -7.50 0.02 11.06
C ASP A 74 -8.91 -0.58 10.97
N ALA A 75 -9.15 -1.73 11.62
CA ALA A 75 -10.46 -2.37 11.69
C ALA A 75 -11.53 -1.52 12.39
N THR A 76 -11.13 -0.69 13.36
CA THR A 76 -12.06 0.25 14.03
C THR A 76 -12.41 1.48 13.18
N GLY A 77 -11.75 1.70 12.04
CA GLY A 77 -12.04 2.82 11.14
C GLY A 77 -11.66 4.17 11.74
N THR A 78 -10.51 4.24 12.40
CA THR A 78 -10.03 5.49 13.03
C THR A 78 -9.93 6.60 11.98
N TYR A 79 -10.64 7.71 12.21
CA TYR A 79 -10.63 8.86 11.30
C TYR A 79 -9.43 9.76 11.57
N TYR A 80 -8.68 10.08 10.53
CA TYR A 80 -7.56 11.02 10.58
C TYR A 80 -7.98 12.35 9.98
N SER A 81 -8.01 13.40 10.79
CA SER A 81 -8.33 14.76 10.33
C SER A 81 -7.18 15.31 9.48
N ARG A 82 -7.53 16.12 8.48
CA ARG A 82 -6.58 16.86 7.63
C ARG A 82 -6.26 18.26 8.19
N GLU A 83 -6.76 18.58 9.38
CA GLU A 83 -6.54 19.87 10.06
C GLU A 83 -5.10 20.08 10.49
#